data_AF-A0A452ZS44-F1
#
_entry.id   AF-A0A452ZS44-F1
#
_cell.length_a   1.000
_cell.length_b   1.000
_cell.length_c   1.000
_cell.angle_alpha   90.00
_cell.angle_beta   90.00
_cell.angle_gamma   90.00
#
_symmetry.space_group_name_H-M   'P 1'
#
loop_
_entity.id
_entity.type
_entity.pdbx_description
1 polymer ?
#
loop_
_entity_poly.entity_id
_entity_poly.type
_entity_poly.pdbx_seq_one_letter_code
_entity_poly.pdbx_strand_id
1 'polypeptide(L)'
;RARLGKIPDRRASLSGRKSALEKAMRNFADKKSGTVNKPEISQEFDSLDEAYDFYNLYSWETGFGIKYGQCRRNVDKCKTVQVFGCQ
;
A
#
# COMPACT_ATOMS: atom_id res chain seq x y z
N ARG A 1 -12.95 22.05 -11.54
CA ARG A 1 -12.25 20.79 -11.15
C ARG A 1 -12.53 19.76 -12.23
N ALA A 2 -11.55 19.40 -13.06
CA ALA A 2 -11.75 18.41 -14.13
C ALA A 2 -12.20 17.08 -13.52
N ARG A 3 -13.28 16.50 -14.03
CA ARG A 3 -13.72 15.15 -13.66
C ARG A 3 -12.79 14.20 -14.40
N LEU A 4 -11.70 13.77 -13.74
CA LEU A 4 -11.00 12.56 -14.16
C LEU A 4 -12.07 11.47 -14.19
N GLY A 5 -12.20 10.75 -15.32
CA GLY A 5 -13.22 9.71 -15.50
C GLY A 5 -13.09 8.56 -14.48
N LYS A 6 -13.59 7.36 -14.81
CA LYS A 6 -13.37 6.18 -13.95
C LYS A 6 -11.88 6.04 -13.61
N ILE A 7 -11.54 6.30 -12.36
CA ILE A 7 -10.18 6.10 -11.84
C ILE A 7 -10.04 4.58 -11.67
N PRO A 8 -9.14 3.92 -12.42
CA PRO A 8 -8.93 2.48 -12.25
C PRO A 8 -8.41 2.20 -10.84
N ASP A 9 -8.83 1.07 -10.26
CA ASP A 9 -8.42 0.63 -8.91
C ASP A 9 -6.90 0.36 -8.85
N ARG A 10 -6.33 -0.03 -10.00
CA ARG A 10 -4.90 -0.25 -10.19
C ARG A 10 -4.32 0.81 -11.13
N ARG A 11 -3.23 1.44 -10.71
CA ARG A 11 -2.41 2.29 -11.57
C ARG A 11 -1.69 1.40 -12.60
N ALA A 12 -1.54 1.89 -13.84
CA ALA A 12 -0.75 1.19 -14.84
C ALA A 12 0.71 1.08 -14.34
N SER A 13 1.23 -0.15 -14.25
CA SER A 13 2.62 -0.39 -13.88
C SER A 13 3.53 0.26 -14.93
N LEU A 14 4.32 1.24 -14.53
CA LEU A 14 5.32 1.82 -15.42
C LEU A 14 6.53 0.89 -15.46
N SER A 15 6.90 0.43 -16.65
CA SER A 15 8.06 -0.45 -16.85
C SER A 15 9.32 0.18 -16.23
N GLY A 16 9.91 -0.49 -15.25
CA GLY A 16 11.10 -0.04 -14.52
C GLY A 16 10.87 0.65 -13.17
N ARG A 17 9.63 1.03 -12.81
CA ARG A 17 9.33 1.55 -11.48
C ARG A 17 9.17 0.39 -10.50
N LYS A 18 10.08 0.30 -9.53
CA LYS A 18 9.99 -0.69 -8.45
C LYS A 18 8.89 -0.28 -7.46
N SER A 19 7.95 -1.19 -7.23
CA SER A 19 6.84 -1.00 -6.30
C SER A 19 7.34 -0.82 -4.85
N ALA A 20 6.50 -0.24 -3.98
CA ALA A 20 6.86 -0.10 -2.57
C ALA A 20 7.02 -1.47 -1.89
N LEU A 21 6.12 -2.41 -2.21
CA LEU A 21 6.20 -3.80 -1.75
C LEU A 21 7.46 -4.50 -2.25
N GLU A 22 7.84 -4.34 -3.52
CA GLU A 22 9.05 -4.99 -4.01
C GLU A 22 10.33 -4.44 -3.35
N LYS A 23 10.36 -3.15 -3.01
CA LYS A 23 11.48 -2.56 -2.25
C LYS A 23 11.55 -3.13 -0.85
N ALA A 24 10.39 -3.23 -0.18
CA ALA A 24 10.23 -3.88 1.10
C ALA A 24 10.77 -5.33 1.10
N MET A 25 10.33 -6.15 0.14
CA MET A 25 10.79 -7.53 -0.01
C MET A 25 12.30 -7.65 -0.29
N ARG A 26 12.86 -6.76 -1.12
CA ARG A 26 14.31 -6.73 -1.38
C ARG A 26 15.11 -6.37 -0.14
N ASN A 27 14.66 -5.36 0.61
CA ASN A 27 15.28 -5.01 1.89
C ASN A 27 15.16 -6.16 2.89
N PHE A 28 14.05 -6.91 2.88
CA PHE A 28 13.85 -8.05 3.78
C PHE A 28 14.86 -9.16 3.51
N ALA A 29 15.11 -9.45 2.24
CA ALA A 29 16.10 -10.45 1.83
C ALA A 29 17.54 -10.01 2.11
N ASP A 30 17.83 -8.70 2.03
CA ASP A 30 19.19 -8.14 2.19
C ASP A 30 19.59 -7.93 3.67
N LYS A 31 18.65 -7.60 4.56
CA LYS A 31 18.96 -7.13 5.93
C LYS A 31 18.84 -8.23 6.99
N LYS A 32 19.93 -8.44 7.75
CA LYS A 32 20.00 -9.25 8.99
C LYS A 32 19.69 -8.44 10.28
N SER A 33 19.48 -7.12 10.20
CA SER A 33 19.25 -6.27 11.39
C SER A 33 18.50 -4.95 11.07
N GLY A 34 17.38 -4.73 11.76
CA GLY A 34 16.77 -3.42 11.99
C GLY A 34 15.69 -2.98 11.00
N THR A 35 14.43 -3.29 11.33
CA THR A 35 13.15 -2.76 10.82
C THR A 35 13.12 -2.54 9.31
N VAL A 36 12.72 -3.55 8.56
CA VAL A 36 12.84 -3.59 7.11
C VAL A 36 11.82 -2.67 6.42
N ASN A 37 10.64 -2.45 7.02
CA ASN A 37 9.49 -1.91 6.29
C ASN A 37 8.79 -0.73 6.96
N LYS A 38 9.54 0.23 7.50
CA LYS A 38 8.91 1.42 8.10
C LYS A 38 8.13 2.21 7.02
N PRO A 39 6.82 2.46 7.20
CA PRO A 39 6.05 3.25 6.26
C PRO A 39 6.50 4.72 6.25
N GLU A 40 6.64 5.30 5.06
CA GLU A 40 7.01 6.69 4.83
C GLU A 40 5.82 7.53 4.34
N ILE A 41 5.81 8.81 4.69
CA ILE A 41 4.79 9.75 4.19
C ILE A 41 5.00 9.92 2.67
N SER A 42 3.90 9.96 1.92
CA SER A 42 3.91 10.03 0.45
C SER A 42 4.43 8.79 -0.28
N GLN A 43 4.44 7.62 0.38
CA GLN A 43 4.61 6.36 -0.33
C GLN A 43 3.48 6.16 -1.35
N GLU A 44 3.87 5.80 -2.58
CA GLU A 44 2.94 5.48 -3.65
C GLU A 44 2.86 3.97 -3.83
N PHE A 45 1.63 3.48 -4.05
CA PHE A 45 1.35 2.09 -4.36
C PHE A 45 0.57 2.04 -5.68
N ASP A 46 0.78 0.97 -6.45
CA ASP A 46 0.05 0.80 -7.70
C ASP A 46 -1.32 0.15 -7.46
N SER A 47 -1.56 -0.45 -6.29
CA SER A 47 -2.83 -1.07 -5.93
C SER A 47 -3.09 -1.05 -4.41
N LEU A 48 -4.37 -1.15 -4.03
CA LEU A 48 -4.76 -1.30 -2.62
C LEU A 48 -4.26 -2.62 -2.01
N ASP A 49 -4.21 -3.67 -2.81
CA ASP A 49 -3.69 -4.99 -2.44
C ASP A 49 -2.20 -4.90 -2.10
N GLU A 50 -1.40 -4.28 -2.99
CA GLU A 50 0.02 -4.02 -2.74
C GLU A 50 0.26 -3.22 -1.46
N ALA A 51 -0.57 -2.19 -1.21
CA ALA A 51 -0.49 -1.44 0.03
C ALA A 51 -0.80 -2.32 1.25
N TYR A 52 -1.80 -3.20 1.15
CA TYR A 52 -2.15 -4.12 2.22
C TYR A 52 -1.01 -5.08 2.53
N ASP A 53 -0.41 -5.73 1.53
CA ASP A 53 0.74 -6.62 1.71
C ASP A 53 1.94 -5.91 2.34
N PHE A 54 2.22 -4.67 1.91
CA PHE A 54 3.30 -3.86 2.49
C PHE A 54 3.06 -3.59 3.99
N TYR A 55 1.86 -3.14 4.35
CA TYR A 55 1.52 -2.88 5.75
C TYR A 55 1.43 -4.18 6.57
N ASN A 56 1.05 -5.30 5.96
CA ASN A 56 1.02 -6.61 6.60
C ASN A 56 2.43 -7.11 6.93
N LEU A 57 3.38 -6.90 6.02
CA LEU A 57 4.78 -7.22 6.27
C LEU A 57 5.35 -6.37 7.43
N TYR A 58 5.04 -5.07 7.43
CA TYR A 58 5.40 -4.19 8.54
C TYR A 58 4.74 -4.59 9.87
N SER A 59 3.46 -4.96 9.84
CA SER A 59 2.72 -5.34 11.05
C SER A 59 3.24 -6.65 11.62
N TRP A 60 3.65 -7.60 10.76
CA TRP A 60 4.29 -8.84 11.19
C TRP A 60 5.64 -8.57 11.87
N GLU A 61 6.48 -7.70 11.31
CA GLU A 61 7.74 -7.31 11.96
C GLU A 61 7.51 -6.60 13.31
N THR A 62 6.43 -5.83 13.43
CA THR A 62 6.14 -5.06 14.65
C THR A 62 5.34 -5.85 15.69
N GLY A 63 4.71 -6.97 15.31
CA GLY A 63 3.95 -7.84 16.21
C GLY A 63 2.47 -7.46 16.37
N PHE A 64 1.83 -6.88 15.36
CA PHE A 64 0.38 -6.61 15.35
C PHE A 64 -0.28 -7.08 14.04
N GLY A 65 -1.60 -7.27 14.07
CA GLY A 65 -2.39 -7.57 12.88
C GLY A 65 -2.95 -6.30 12.23
N ILE A 66 -3.19 -6.32 10.92
CA ILE A 66 -3.90 -5.23 10.24
C ILE A 66 -5.30 -5.66 9.83
N LYS A 67 -6.23 -4.70 9.81
CA LYS A 67 -7.60 -4.90 9.30
C LYS A 67 -8.02 -3.75 8.39
N TYR A 68 -8.94 -4.06 7.47
CA TYR A 68 -9.63 -3.03 6.70
C TYR A 68 -10.58 -2.25 7.60
N GLY A 69 -10.39 -0.94 7.62
CA GLY A 69 -11.28 0.00 8.28
C GLY A 69 -12.28 0.63 7.31
N GLN A 70 -12.68 1.85 7.63
CA GLN A 70 -13.63 2.62 6.81
C GLN A 70 -13.08 2.84 5.39
N CYS A 71 -13.97 2.72 4.40
CA CYS A 71 -13.66 3.04 3.01
C CYS A 71 -14.60 4.15 2.51
N ARG A 72 -14.06 5.09 1.72
CA ARG A 72 -14.84 6.11 1.02
C ARG A 72 -14.78 5.81 -0.47
N ARG A 73 -15.94 5.92 -1.14
CA ARG A 73 -16.10 5.67 -2.57
C ARG A 73 -16.64 6.92 -3.26
N ASN A 74 -16.26 7.13 -4.51
CA ASN A 74 -16.79 8.18 -5.38
C ASN A 74 -18.16 7.77 -5.96
N VAL A 75 -18.83 8.70 -6.68
CA VAL A 75 -20.08 8.46 -7.42
C VAL A 75 -19.96 7.30 -8.41
N ASP A 76 -18.78 7.13 -9.02
CA ASP A 76 -18.43 6.00 -9.90
C ASP A 76 -18.15 4.69 -9.14
N LYS A 77 -18.39 4.66 -7.82
CA LYS A 77 -18.11 3.55 -6.89
C LYS A 77 -16.62 3.18 -6.73
N CYS A 78 -15.70 3.92 -7.34
CA CYS A 78 -14.26 3.76 -7.13
C CYS A 78 -13.87 4.14 -5.70
N LYS A 79 -13.02 3.33 -5.05
CA LYS A 79 -12.48 3.63 -3.72
C LYS A 79 -11.49 4.81 -3.84
N THR A 80 -11.73 5.87 -3.08
CA THR A 80 -10.85 7.05 -3.04
C THR A 80 -10.07 7.14 -1.74
N VAL A 81 -10.57 6.51 -0.68
CA VAL A 81 -9.89 6.39 0.61
C VAL A 81 -10.14 4.99 1.16
N GLN A 82 -9.08 4.35 1.63
CA GLN A 82 -9.14 3.12 2.41
C GLN A 82 -8.36 3.34 3.70
N VAL A 83 -9.02 3.20 4.84
CA VAL A 83 -8.36 3.20 6.15
C VAL A 83 -7.91 1.76 6.46
N PHE A 84 -6.69 1.62 6.96
CA PHE A 84 -6.19 0.40 7.58
C PHE A 84 -6.00 0.68 9.07
N GLY A 85 -6.33 -0.29 9.92
CA GLY A 85 -6.17 -0.15 11.37
C GLY A 85 -5.38 -1.33 11.94
N CYS A 86 -4.72 -1.09 13.07
CA CYS A 86 -4.14 -2.16 13.89
C CYS A 86 -5.28 -2.96 14.56
N GLN A 87 -5.05 -4.25 14.73
CA GLN A 87 -5.94 -5.16 15.44
C GLN A 87 -5.52 -5.34 16.89
#